data_AF-A0A803TQV9-F1
#
_entry.id   AF-A0A803TQV9-F1
#
_cell.length_a   1.000
_cell.length_b   1.000
_cell.length_c   1.000
_cell.angle_alpha   90.00
_cell.angle_beta   90.00
_cell.angle_gamma   90.00
#
_symmetry.space_group_name_H-M   'P 1'
#
loop_
_entity.id
_entity.type
_entity.pdbx_description
1 polymer ?
#
loop_
_entity_poly.entity_id
_entity_poly.type
_entity_poly.pdbx_seq_one_letter_code
_entity_poly.pdbx_strand_id
1 'polypeptide(L)'
;MMDMSEFGEAAPFLRKSDKEIMVLQTVAFDGKKKCWIPNDKVAYVEGEIKESADGKVTVETADGKTVTVKEDDVQQMNPPKFDMIEDMAMLTHLNEASVLHNLNRRYTNWMIYTYSGLFCVTINPYKWLPVYKSEVVAAYKGKRRSEAPPHIFSIADNAYHDMLRSK
;
A
#
# COMPACT_ATOMS: atom_id res chain seq x y z
N MET A 1 6.73 5.99 17.80
CA MET A 1 6.14 4.88 17.02
C MET A 1 5.08 4.25 17.90
N MET A 2 3.86 4.00 17.41
CA MET A 2 2.78 3.44 18.24
C MET A 2 3.17 2.03 18.71
N ASP A 3 2.92 1.73 19.97
CA ASP A 3 3.04 0.37 20.47
C ASP A 3 1.91 -0.50 19.90
N MET A 4 2.29 -1.43 19.02
CA MET A 4 1.35 -2.36 18.39
C MET A 4 0.82 -3.41 19.38
N SER A 5 1.40 -3.52 20.58
CA SER A 5 0.94 -4.44 21.62
C SER A 5 -0.51 -4.16 22.07
N GLU A 6 -0.96 -2.90 21.99
CA GLU A 6 -2.33 -2.48 22.34
C GLU A 6 -3.39 -3.14 21.44
N PHE A 7 -3.02 -3.57 20.24
CA PHE A 7 -3.93 -4.25 19.32
C PHE A 7 -3.97 -5.77 19.51
N GLY A 8 -3.16 -6.34 20.41
CA GLY A 8 -3.15 -7.77 20.69
C GLY A 8 -3.01 -8.63 19.44
N GLU A 9 -3.91 -9.60 19.28
CA GLU A 9 -3.93 -10.52 18.12
C GLU A 9 -4.23 -9.83 16.78
N ALA A 10 -4.79 -8.61 16.80
CA ALA A 10 -5.10 -7.87 15.59
C ALA A 10 -3.86 -7.18 14.97
N ALA A 11 -2.78 -7.00 15.74
CA ALA A 11 -1.61 -6.22 15.31
C ALA A 11 -1.05 -6.63 13.94
N PRO A 12 -0.83 -7.92 13.62
CA PRO A 12 -0.26 -8.33 12.33
C PRO A 12 -1.16 -8.04 11.13
N PHE A 13 -2.48 -7.87 11.36
CA PHE A 13 -3.48 -7.57 10.33
C PHE A 13 -3.65 -6.06 10.10
N LEU A 14 -3.04 -5.23 10.96
CA LEU A 14 -3.14 -3.78 10.89
C LEU A 14 -1.83 -3.15 10.39
N ARG A 15 -0.68 -3.61 10.92
CA ARG A 15 0.65 -3.15 10.51
C ARG A 15 1.68 -4.27 10.73
N LYS A 16 2.63 -4.36 9.81
CA LYS A 16 3.78 -5.25 9.94
C LYS A 16 4.70 -4.81 11.08
N SER A 17 5.51 -5.75 11.59
CA SER A 17 6.51 -5.39 12.59
C SER A 17 7.57 -4.47 11.99
N ASP A 18 8.19 -3.61 12.81
CA ASP A 18 9.24 -2.69 12.35
C ASP A 18 10.41 -3.42 11.69
N LYS A 19 10.71 -4.64 12.17
CA LYS A 19 11.74 -5.51 11.58
C LYS A 19 11.37 -5.95 10.17
N GLU A 20 10.13 -6.37 9.93
CA GLU A 20 9.66 -6.75 8.59
C GLU A 20 9.63 -5.53 7.66
N ILE A 21 9.15 -4.39 8.14
CA ILE A 21 9.15 -3.13 7.38
C ILE A 21 10.59 -2.77 6.99
N MET A 22 11.53 -2.78 7.95
CA MET A 22 12.93 -2.46 7.68
C MET A 22 13.52 -3.37 6.59
N VAL A 23 13.28 -4.68 6.66
CA VAL A 23 13.76 -5.63 5.64
C VAL A 23 13.22 -5.25 4.26
N LEU A 24 11.93 -4.96 4.15
CA LEU A 24 11.31 -4.58 2.87
C LEU A 24 11.84 -3.26 2.32
N GLN A 25 12.10 -2.28 3.18
CA GLN A 25 12.60 -0.97 2.79
C GLN A 25 14.09 -0.98 2.38
N THR A 26 14.86 -1.98 2.82
CA THR A 26 16.29 -2.11 2.49
C THR A 26 16.58 -2.84 1.19
N VAL A 27 15.56 -3.33 0.49
CA VAL A 27 15.73 -3.99 -0.81
C VAL A 27 16.34 -3.02 -1.83
N ALA A 28 17.37 -3.48 -2.54
CA ALA A 28 18.02 -2.68 -3.57
C ALA A 28 17.04 -2.33 -4.69
N PHE A 29 17.01 -1.06 -5.08
CA PHE A 29 16.08 -0.55 -6.09
C PHE A 29 16.77 0.47 -6.99
N ASP A 30 16.66 0.23 -8.30
CA ASP A 30 17.08 1.17 -9.34
C ASP A 30 15.85 1.80 -9.97
N GLY A 31 15.50 3.02 -9.53
CA GLY A 31 14.33 3.75 -10.01
C GLY A 31 14.41 4.23 -11.46
N LYS A 32 15.58 4.12 -12.11
CA LYS A 32 15.70 4.41 -13.55
C LYS A 32 15.43 3.18 -14.41
N LYS A 33 15.61 1.98 -13.85
CA LYS A 33 15.41 0.72 -14.57
C LYS A 33 14.09 0.05 -14.25
N LYS A 34 13.61 0.12 -13.00
CA LYS A 34 12.36 -0.53 -12.60
C LYS A 34 11.14 0.30 -13.00
N CYS A 35 10.18 -0.35 -13.64
CA CYS A 35 8.96 0.28 -14.14
C CYS A 35 7.77 -0.68 -14.08
N TRP A 36 6.58 -0.13 -14.25
CA TRP A 36 5.35 -0.87 -14.50
C TRP A 36 5.00 -0.83 -15.97
N ILE A 37 4.57 -1.96 -16.51
CA ILE A 37 4.04 -2.05 -17.88
C ILE A 37 2.65 -2.70 -17.87
N PRO A 38 1.75 -2.34 -18.82
CA PRO A 38 0.45 -2.97 -18.96
C PRO A 38 0.57 -4.47 -19.26
N ASN A 39 -0.40 -5.24 -18.78
CA ASN A 39 -0.50 -6.68 -19.03
C ASN A 39 -1.96 -7.10 -19.15
N ASP A 40 -2.27 -7.84 -20.22
CA ASP A 40 -3.65 -8.25 -20.53
C ASP A 40 -4.30 -9.16 -19.47
N LYS A 41 -3.52 -9.87 -18.66
CA LYS A 41 -4.04 -10.84 -17.67
C LYS A 41 -4.16 -10.28 -16.27
N VAL A 42 -3.20 -9.45 -15.86
CA VAL A 42 -3.08 -8.97 -14.46
C VAL A 42 -3.06 -7.45 -14.35
N ALA A 43 -3.50 -6.75 -15.39
CA ALA A 43 -3.50 -5.29 -15.56
C ALA A 43 -2.11 -4.67 -15.68
N TYR A 44 -1.23 -4.88 -14.69
CA TYR A 44 0.14 -4.36 -14.69
C TYR A 44 1.13 -5.38 -14.13
N VAL A 45 2.35 -5.37 -14.66
CA VAL A 45 3.47 -6.19 -14.17
C VAL A 45 4.73 -5.37 -13.98
N GLU A 46 5.60 -5.85 -13.09
CA GLU A 46 6.94 -5.29 -12.89
C GLU A 46 7.83 -5.63 -14.10
N GLY A 47 8.62 -4.63 -14.50
CA GLY A 47 9.58 -4.76 -15.58
C GLY A 47 10.85 -3.99 -15.32
N GLU A 48 11.92 -4.41 -16.01
CA GLU A 48 13.21 -3.76 -16.02
C GLU A 48 13.57 -3.26 -17.42
N ILE A 49 13.74 -1.95 -17.55
CA ILE A 49 14.10 -1.30 -18.81
C ILE A 49 15.51 -1.75 -19.22
N LYS A 50 15.62 -2.29 -20.44
CA LYS A 50 16.90 -2.68 -21.06
C LYS A 50 17.37 -1.66 -22.07
N GLU A 51 16.46 -1.20 -22.91
CA GLU A 51 16.76 -0.27 -24.00
C GLU A 51 15.57 0.65 -24.24
N SER A 52 15.86 1.90 -24.62
CA SER A 52 14.87 2.87 -25.08
C SER A 52 15.35 3.43 -26.42
N ALA A 53 14.56 3.23 -27.47
CA ALA A 53 14.86 3.66 -28.83
C ALA A 53 13.57 3.97 -29.59
N ASP A 54 13.58 5.04 -30.39
CA ASP A 54 12.50 5.40 -31.32
C ASP A 54 11.08 5.47 -30.69
N GLY A 55 10.98 6.00 -29.46
CA GLY A 55 9.70 6.14 -28.73
C GLY A 55 9.12 4.82 -28.21
N LYS A 56 9.92 3.75 -28.21
CA LYS A 56 9.58 2.45 -27.64
C LYS A 56 10.61 2.03 -26.60
N VAL A 57 10.14 1.32 -25.60
CA VAL A 57 10.95 0.83 -24.49
C VAL A 57 10.91 -0.70 -24.49
N THR A 58 12.08 -1.31 -24.52
CA THR A 58 12.25 -2.76 -24.37
C THR A 58 12.44 -3.07 -22.90
N VAL A 59 11.51 -3.83 -22.33
CA VAL A 59 11.41 -4.14 -20.91
C VAL A 59 11.48 -5.65 -20.71
N GLU A 60 12.32 -6.10 -19.78
CA GLU A 60 12.32 -7.48 -19.30
C GLU A 60 11.39 -7.60 -18.10
N THR A 61 10.33 -8.39 -18.23
CA THR A 61 9.37 -8.68 -17.14
C THR A 61 9.99 -9.60 -16.09
N ALA A 62 9.42 -9.62 -14.88
CA ALA A 62 9.84 -10.54 -13.82
C ALA A 62 9.82 -12.03 -14.22
N ASP A 63 9.00 -12.41 -15.21
CA ASP A 63 8.92 -13.77 -15.76
C ASP A 63 10.05 -14.09 -16.76
N GLY A 64 11.02 -13.19 -16.95
CA GLY A 64 12.12 -13.32 -17.91
C GLY A 64 11.71 -13.11 -19.37
N LYS A 65 10.48 -12.63 -19.63
CA LYS A 65 10.02 -12.31 -20.99
C LYS A 65 10.37 -10.87 -21.33
N THR A 66 10.97 -10.67 -22.50
CA THR A 66 11.22 -9.34 -23.05
C THR A 66 10.02 -8.87 -23.87
N VAL A 67 9.53 -7.67 -23.58
CA VAL A 67 8.38 -7.06 -24.24
C VAL A 67 8.76 -5.64 -24.66
N THR A 68 8.34 -5.24 -25.85
CA THR A 68 8.52 -3.85 -26.33
C THR A 68 7.19 -3.13 -26.24
N VAL A 69 7.15 -2.06 -25.45
CA VAL A 69 5.95 -1.22 -25.23
C VAL A 69 6.23 0.21 -25.67
N LYS A 70 5.19 1.02 -25.84
CA LYS A 70 5.36 2.46 -26.09
C LYS A 70 5.89 3.13 -24.84
N GLU A 71 6.68 4.17 -25.01
CA GLU A 71 7.21 4.94 -23.87
C GLU A 71 6.10 5.49 -22.96
N ASP A 72 4.99 5.96 -23.53
CA ASP A 72 3.84 6.49 -22.79
C ASP A 72 3.12 5.44 -21.92
N ASP A 73 3.25 4.16 -22.25
CA ASP A 73 2.62 3.06 -21.50
C ASP A 73 3.47 2.65 -20.27
N VAL A 74 4.72 3.11 -20.18
CA VAL A 74 5.64 2.78 -19.09
C VAL A 74 5.37 3.70 -17.90
N GLN A 75 4.97 3.13 -16.75
CA GLN A 75 4.76 3.91 -15.53
C GLN A 75 5.93 3.76 -14.55
N GLN A 76 6.31 4.85 -13.89
CA GLN A 76 7.40 4.86 -12.91
C GLN A 76 7.04 4.05 -11.65
N MET A 77 8.02 3.34 -11.11
CA MET A 77 7.87 2.53 -9.91
C MET A 77 8.30 3.30 -8.67
N ASN A 78 7.56 3.17 -7.57
CA ASN A 78 7.95 3.76 -6.29
C ASN A 78 9.08 2.92 -5.65
N PRO A 79 10.06 3.56 -4.99
CA PRO A 79 11.08 2.84 -4.23
C PRO A 79 10.50 1.96 -3.10
N PRO A 80 11.19 0.90 -2.65
CA PRO A 80 10.72 -0.04 -1.62
C PRO A 80 10.37 0.62 -0.28
N LYS A 81 10.88 1.83 -0.01
CA LYS A 81 10.46 2.62 1.15
C LYS A 81 8.95 2.87 1.22
N PHE A 82 8.27 2.83 0.07
CA PHE A 82 6.83 3.02 -0.08
C PHE A 82 6.04 1.70 -0.15
N ASP A 83 6.70 0.55 -0.01
CA ASP A 83 5.99 -0.74 -0.03
C ASP A 83 5.01 -0.82 1.15
N MET A 84 3.79 -1.27 0.86
CA MET A 84 2.68 -1.39 1.80
C MET A 84 2.35 -0.11 2.60
N ILE A 85 2.55 1.07 2.02
CA ILE A 85 2.27 2.34 2.68
C ILE A 85 0.81 2.42 3.14
N GLU A 86 0.61 3.02 4.32
CA GLU A 86 -0.71 3.15 4.95
C GLU A 86 -1.59 4.20 4.30
N ASP A 87 -1.01 5.24 3.71
CA ASP A 87 -1.70 6.27 2.94
C ASP A 87 -1.06 6.41 1.56
N MET A 88 -1.79 5.98 0.53
CA MET A 88 -1.31 6.01 -0.86
C MET A 88 -1.14 7.44 -1.40
N ALA A 89 -1.75 8.45 -0.78
CA ALA A 89 -1.49 9.84 -1.16
C ALA A 89 -0.05 10.29 -0.87
N MET A 90 0.71 9.50 -0.09
CA MET A 90 2.12 9.77 0.20
C MET A 90 3.08 9.12 -0.82
N LEU A 91 2.58 8.40 -1.83
CA LEU A 91 3.41 7.85 -2.92
C LEU A 91 4.07 8.97 -3.72
N THR A 92 5.31 8.77 -4.17
CA THR A 92 5.99 9.72 -5.07
C THR A 92 5.39 9.66 -6.47
N HIS A 93 5.16 8.46 -6.98
CA HIS A 93 4.50 8.23 -8.25
C HIS A 93 3.08 7.72 -7.98
N LEU A 94 2.10 8.61 -8.06
CA LEU A 94 0.70 8.27 -7.88
C LEU A 94 0.06 7.88 -9.23
N ASN A 95 0.41 6.69 -9.69
CA ASN A 95 -0.12 6.10 -10.93
C ASN A 95 -0.96 4.85 -10.62
N GLU A 96 -1.75 4.42 -11.61
CA GLU A 96 -2.70 3.31 -11.46
C GLU A 96 -2.00 2.01 -11.04
N ALA A 97 -0.84 1.72 -11.64
CA ALA A 97 -0.06 0.52 -11.32
C ALA A 97 0.45 0.52 -9.87
N SER A 98 0.94 1.66 -9.37
CA SER A 98 1.46 1.78 -7.99
C SER A 98 0.34 1.66 -6.96
N VAL A 99 -0.83 2.25 -7.23
CA VAL A 99 -2.02 2.12 -6.36
C VAL A 99 -2.47 0.67 -6.30
N LEU A 100 -2.61 0.01 -7.46
CA LEU A 100 -3.02 -1.39 -7.54
C LEU A 100 -2.01 -2.29 -6.81
N HIS A 101 -0.71 -2.09 -7.04
CA HIS A 101 0.34 -2.86 -6.40
C HIS A 101 0.31 -2.72 -4.88
N ASN A 102 0.20 -1.50 -4.36
CA ASN A 102 0.15 -1.27 -2.91
C ASN A 102 -1.06 -1.97 -2.26
N LEU A 103 -2.24 -1.85 -2.87
CA LEU A 103 -3.46 -2.53 -2.42
C LEU A 103 -3.29 -4.05 -2.44
N ASN A 104 -2.74 -4.62 -3.52
CA ASN A 104 -2.51 -6.05 -3.66
C ASN A 104 -1.50 -6.57 -2.61
N ARG A 105 -0.38 -5.86 -2.41
CA ARG A 105 0.64 -6.20 -1.41
C ARG A 105 0.10 -6.16 0.02
N ARG A 106 -0.70 -5.15 0.35
CA ARG A 106 -1.35 -5.06 1.67
C ARG A 106 -2.37 -6.18 1.86
N TYR A 107 -3.20 -6.44 0.87
CA TYR A 107 -4.22 -7.48 0.91
C TYR A 107 -3.64 -8.89 1.06
N THR A 108 -2.59 -9.21 0.29
CA THR A 108 -1.87 -10.50 0.40
C THR A 108 -1.21 -10.71 1.76
N ASN A 109 -0.98 -9.63 2.51
CA ASN A 109 -0.51 -9.65 3.89
C ASN A 109 -1.65 -9.50 4.93
N TRP A 110 -2.90 -9.70 4.51
CA TRP A 110 -4.10 -9.60 5.33
C TRP A 110 -4.38 -8.22 5.95
N MET A 111 -3.79 -7.16 5.40
CA MET A 111 -4.10 -5.77 5.74
C MET A 111 -5.16 -5.22 4.78
N ILE A 112 -6.42 -5.28 5.19
CA ILE A 112 -7.56 -4.97 4.32
C ILE A 112 -7.90 -3.48 4.20
N TYR A 113 -7.37 -2.66 5.10
CA TYR A 113 -7.60 -1.22 5.15
C TYR A 113 -6.38 -0.47 4.65
N THR A 114 -6.60 0.52 3.79
CA THR A 114 -5.56 1.42 3.27
C THR A 114 -6.16 2.80 3.06
N TYR A 115 -5.47 3.86 3.46
CA TYR A 115 -5.90 5.22 3.16
C TYR A 115 -5.50 5.62 1.74
N SER A 116 -6.31 6.49 1.14
CA SER A 116 -5.99 7.21 -0.08
C SER A 116 -6.40 8.66 0.13
N GLY A 117 -5.51 9.44 0.73
CA GLY A 117 -5.79 10.82 1.11
C GLY A 117 -6.91 10.88 2.14
N LEU A 118 -8.10 11.31 1.75
CA LEU A 118 -9.28 11.37 2.63
C LEU A 118 -10.07 10.05 2.68
N PHE A 119 -9.87 9.17 1.70
CA PHE A 119 -10.64 7.94 1.59
C PHE A 119 -10.04 6.82 2.45
N CYS A 120 -10.91 5.97 3.00
CA CYS A 120 -10.54 4.69 3.59
C CYS A 120 -10.96 3.57 2.64
N VAL A 121 -10.00 2.98 1.94
CA VAL A 121 -10.22 1.85 1.03
C VAL A 121 -10.28 0.57 1.86
N THR A 122 -11.31 -0.25 1.62
CA THR A 122 -11.52 -1.54 2.27
C THR A 122 -11.67 -2.64 1.23
N ILE A 123 -10.90 -3.71 1.35
CA ILE A 123 -10.99 -4.89 0.47
C ILE A 123 -11.61 -6.05 1.25
N ASN A 124 -12.60 -6.73 0.66
CA ASN A 124 -13.27 -7.86 1.32
C ASN A 124 -12.27 -9.01 1.59
N PRO A 125 -12.02 -9.41 2.85
CA PRO A 125 -11.06 -10.48 3.19
C PRO A 125 -11.52 -11.89 2.81
N TYR A 126 -12.83 -12.10 2.60
CA TYR A 126 -13.44 -13.43 2.49
C TYR A 126 -13.05 -14.39 3.63
N LYS A 127 -12.62 -13.84 4.78
CA LYS A 127 -12.12 -14.55 5.94
C LYS A 127 -12.36 -13.71 7.19
N TRP A 128 -12.68 -14.38 8.31
CA TRP A 128 -12.75 -13.73 9.61
C TRP A 128 -11.36 -13.29 10.09
N LEU A 129 -11.23 -12.01 10.44
CA LEU A 129 -10.03 -11.40 11.00
C LEU A 129 -10.31 -10.88 12.42
N PRO A 130 -9.35 -10.98 13.36
CA PRO A 130 -9.55 -10.55 14.75
C PRO A 130 -9.51 -9.02 14.95
N VAL A 131 -9.73 -8.23 13.90
CA VAL A 131 -9.57 -6.75 13.91
C VAL A 131 -10.78 -5.98 14.48
N TYR A 132 -11.88 -6.68 14.80
CA TYR A 132 -13.11 -6.06 15.31
C TYR A 132 -13.39 -6.32 16.79
N LYS A 133 -12.40 -6.84 17.53
CA LYS A 133 -12.52 -7.12 18.97
C LYS A 133 -12.58 -5.83 19.79
N SER A 134 -13.14 -5.91 21.00
CA SER A 134 -13.26 -4.76 21.92
C SER A 134 -11.92 -4.13 22.28
N GLU A 135 -10.85 -4.93 22.32
CA GLU A 135 -9.47 -4.44 22.52
C GLU A 135 -9.04 -3.46 21.41
N VAL A 136 -9.39 -3.76 20.16
CA VAL A 136 -9.10 -2.90 19.00
C VAL A 136 -9.93 -1.62 19.06
N VAL A 137 -11.20 -1.71 19.45
CA VAL A 137 -12.06 -0.52 19.67
C VAL A 137 -11.42 0.41 20.70
N ALA A 138 -11.00 -0.14 21.84
CA ALA A 138 -10.34 0.64 22.88
C ALA A 138 -9.03 1.27 22.38
N ALA A 139 -8.24 0.53 21.60
CA ALA A 139 -6.98 1.00 21.05
C ALA A 139 -7.14 2.11 19.99
N TYR A 140 -8.27 2.23 19.29
CA TYR A 140 -8.53 3.34 18.34
C TYR A 140 -9.16 4.58 18.96
N LYS A 141 -9.71 4.47 20.17
CA LYS A 141 -10.46 5.55 20.82
C LYS A 141 -9.58 6.77 21.08
N GLY A 142 -10.00 7.93 20.58
CA GLY A 142 -9.32 9.21 20.80
C GLY A 142 -8.03 9.37 20.00
N LYS A 143 -7.73 8.46 19.06
CA LYS A 143 -6.51 8.51 18.25
C LYS A 143 -6.75 9.21 16.93
N ARG A 144 -5.83 10.09 16.57
CA ARG A 144 -5.80 10.71 15.24
C ARG A 144 -5.45 9.67 14.19
N ARG A 145 -5.88 9.91 12.96
CA ARG A 145 -5.57 9.05 11.80
C ARG A 145 -4.08 8.74 11.61
N SER A 146 -3.19 9.68 11.95
CA SER A 146 -1.74 9.50 11.85
C SER A 146 -1.12 8.67 12.98
N GLU A 147 -1.87 8.48 14.08
CA GLU A 147 -1.36 7.83 15.30
C GLU A 147 -1.65 6.33 15.32
N ALA A 148 -2.60 5.87 14.50
CA ALA A 148 -3.01 4.47 14.41
C ALA A 148 -3.02 3.98 12.96
N PRO A 149 -2.86 2.66 12.72
CA PRO A 149 -2.95 2.09 11.37
C PRO A 149 -4.29 2.37 10.67
N PRO A 150 -4.39 2.14 9.35
CA PRO A 150 -5.65 2.27 8.64
C PRO A 150 -6.72 1.35 9.19
N HIS A 151 -7.87 1.91 9.56
CA HIS A 151 -9.02 1.13 10.03
C HIS A 151 -10.31 1.94 10.00
N ILE A 152 -11.45 1.26 9.83
CA ILE A 152 -12.77 1.89 9.85
C ILE A 152 -13.09 2.55 11.20
N PHE A 153 -12.57 2.02 12.31
CA PHE A 153 -12.73 2.63 13.64
C PHE A 153 -12.02 3.98 13.74
N SER A 154 -10.89 4.18 13.03
CA SER A 154 -10.26 5.49 12.98
C SER A 154 -11.19 6.51 12.32
N ILE A 155 -11.88 6.14 11.24
CA ILE A 155 -12.86 7.01 10.57
C ILE A 155 -14.04 7.33 11.50
N ALA A 156 -14.60 6.31 12.15
CA ALA A 156 -15.73 6.48 13.06
C ALA A 156 -15.38 7.33 14.29
N ASP A 157 -14.23 7.09 14.92
CA ASP A 157 -13.78 7.82 16.11
C ASP A 157 -13.46 9.28 15.79
N ASN A 158 -12.77 9.56 14.68
CA ASN A 158 -12.49 10.93 14.26
C ASN A 158 -13.78 11.69 13.92
N ALA A 159 -14.73 11.07 13.22
CA ALA A 159 -16.03 11.68 12.94
C ALA A 159 -16.82 12.02 14.22
N TYR A 160 -16.79 11.13 15.23
CA TYR A 160 -17.41 11.39 16.52
C TYR A 160 -16.73 12.52 17.28
N HIS A 161 -15.40 12.57 17.29
CA HIS A 161 -14.65 13.67 17.91
C HIS A 161 -14.89 15.00 17.22
N ASP A 162 -14.94 15.03 15.89
CA ASP A 162 -15.22 16.24 15.12
C ASP A 162 -16.62 16.79 15.44
N MET A 163 -17.63 15.92 15.53
CA MET A 163 -18.99 16.29 15.95
C MET A 163 -19.01 16.94 17.34
N LEU A 164 -18.22 16.45 18.30
CA LEU A 164 -18.15 17.01 19.65
C LEU A 164 -17.38 18.34 19.72
N ARG A 165 -16.40 18.53 18.84
CA ARG A 165 -15.58 19.74 18.76
C ARG A 165 -16.23 20.86 17.97
N SER A 166 -17.08 20.53 16.99
CA SER A 166 -17.81 21.50 16.16
C SER A 166 -18.99 22.15 16.90
N LYS A 167 -18.83 22.45 18.19
CA LYS A 167 -19.78 23.22 18.99
C LYS A 167 -19.53 24.72 18.88
#